data_AF-A0A958RKH3-F1
#
_entry.id   AF-A0A958RKH3-F1
#
_cell.length_a   1.000
_cell.length_b   1.000
_cell.length_c   1.000
_cell.angle_alpha   90.00
_cell.angle_beta   90.00
_cell.angle_gamma   90.00
#
_symmetry.space_group_name_H-M   'P 1'
#
loop_
_entity.id
_entity.type
_entity.pdbx_description
1 polymer ?
#
loop_
_entity_poly.entity_id
_entity_poly.type
_entity_poly.pdbx_seq_one_letter_code
_entity_poly.pdbx_strand_id
1 'polypeptide(L)'
;IATRRGVENLVNEGIVVTLNYILHRGNYRELGEMLHWAEELGVDYQISQDLTERYDGTSDSLKWRLSLGELEFLYREFPHIFLRPVVEKESMNCGCARLQIAVGFDGRVYPCMGAPIEVGRVQTQKLKDIWNQSPTLQWMRGLDFKDYKYCGTCPQRDYCQRSSGAVYVNTGDYLGKEEWLCAQADLKKQLLGS
;
A
#
# COMPACT_ATOMS: atom_id res chain seq x y z
N ILE A 1 6.53 -24.37 -1.66
CA ILE A 1 6.41 -25.59 -0.82
C ILE A 1 6.43 -25.26 0.68
N ALA A 2 7.45 -24.56 1.20
CA ALA A 2 7.51 -24.23 2.64
C ALA A 2 6.34 -23.36 3.14
N THR A 3 5.96 -22.31 2.39
CA THR A 3 4.86 -21.40 2.77
C THR A 3 3.49 -22.09 2.84
N ARG A 4 3.14 -22.93 1.84
CA ARG A 4 1.85 -23.66 1.81
C ARG A 4 1.72 -24.58 3.01
N ARG A 5 2.75 -25.38 3.29
CA ARG A 5 2.78 -26.25 4.47
C ARG A 5 2.67 -25.46 5.79
N GLY A 6 3.29 -24.28 5.86
CA GLY A 6 3.16 -23.41 7.03
C GLY A 6 1.72 -22.95 7.25
N VAL A 7 1.05 -22.51 6.19
CA VAL A 7 -0.36 -22.10 6.22
C VAL A 7 -1.26 -23.28 6.64
N GLU A 8 -1.11 -24.43 6.00
CA GLU A 8 -1.90 -25.64 6.29
C GLU A 8 -1.75 -26.06 7.76
N ASN A 9 -0.52 -26.04 8.30
CA ASN A 9 -0.28 -26.34 9.70
C ASN A 9 -1.00 -25.35 10.64
N LEU A 10 -0.96 -24.05 10.34
CA LEU A 10 -1.64 -23.04 11.16
C LEU A 10 -3.17 -23.25 11.14
N VAL A 11 -3.74 -23.50 9.96
CA VAL A 11 -5.18 -23.77 9.80
C VAL A 11 -5.58 -25.05 10.54
N ASN A 12 -4.80 -26.12 10.45
CA ASN A 12 -5.06 -27.39 11.14
C ASN A 12 -5.03 -27.26 12.66
N GLU A 13 -4.23 -26.33 13.19
CA GLU A 13 -4.18 -25.99 14.62
C GLU A 13 -5.26 -24.99 15.03
N GLY A 14 -6.18 -24.61 14.13
CA GLY A 14 -7.28 -23.68 14.40
C GLY A 14 -6.85 -22.22 14.52
N ILE A 15 -5.67 -21.87 14.01
CA ILE A 15 -5.18 -20.48 13.99
C ILE A 15 -5.82 -19.75 12.82
N VAL A 16 -6.40 -18.58 13.07
CA VAL A 16 -6.94 -17.71 12.02
C VAL A 16 -5.81 -17.19 11.15
N VAL A 17 -5.86 -17.50 9.86
CA VAL A 17 -4.86 -17.10 8.86
C VAL A 17 -5.49 -16.14 7.85
N THR A 18 -4.71 -15.15 7.42
CA THR A 18 -5.03 -14.31 6.26
C THR A 18 -3.87 -14.37 5.28
N LEU A 19 -4.16 -14.72 4.02
CA LEU A 19 -3.15 -14.78 2.96
C LEU A 19 -2.90 -13.39 2.39
N ASN A 20 -1.63 -12.99 2.29
CA ASN A 20 -1.25 -11.71 1.71
C ASN A 20 -0.54 -11.94 0.39
N TYR A 21 -1.15 -11.52 -0.72
CA TYR A 21 -0.60 -11.65 -2.07
C TYR A 21 -0.07 -10.32 -2.56
N ILE A 22 1.20 -10.30 -2.95
CA ILE A 22 1.79 -9.19 -3.71
C ILE A 22 1.83 -9.63 -5.17
N LEU A 23 1.04 -8.96 -6.00
CA LEU A 23 0.99 -9.22 -7.42
C LEU A 23 2.10 -8.46 -8.12
N HIS A 24 2.78 -9.18 -8.99
CA HIS A 24 3.87 -8.69 -9.82
C HIS A 24 3.84 -9.43 -11.16
N ARG A 25 4.62 -8.98 -12.14
CA ARG A 25 4.62 -9.57 -13.50
C ARG A 25 4.91 -11.07 -13.56
N GLY A 26 5.53 -11.60 -12.51
CA GLY A 26 5.89 -13.01 -12.42
C GLY A 26 4.77 -13.93 -11.95
N ASN A 27 3.70 -13.38 -11.34
CA ASN A 27 2.66 -14.19 -10.72
C ASN A 27 1.22 -13.71 -10.97
N TYR A 28 0.99 -12.57 -11.63
CA TYR A 28 -0.37 -12.03 -11.78
C TYR A 28 -1.34 -12.96 -12.52
N ARG A 29 -0.82 -13.84 -13.38
CA ARG A 29 -1.63 -14.85 -14.09
C ARG A 29 -2.07 -16.01 -13.20
N GLU A 30 -1.42 -16.19 -12.06
CA GLU A 30 -1.71 -17.24 -11.09
C GLU A 30 -2.76 -16.79 -10.05
N LEU A 31 -3.26 -15.54 -10.11
CA LEU A 31 -4.20 -15.01 -9.14
C LEU A 31 -5.44 -15.91 -8.97
N GLY A 32 -5.98 -16.46 -10.06
CA GLY A 32 -7.12 -17.39 -9.98
C GLY A 32 -6.83 -18.63 -9.13
N GLU A 33 -5.67 -19.25 -9.32
CA GLU A 33 -5.24 -20.41 -8.51
C GLU A 33 -4.96 -20.03 -7.05
N MET A 34 -4.39 -18.84 -6.82
CA MET A 34 -4.17 -18.31 -5.47
C MET A 34 -5.50 -18.11 -4.72
N LEU A 35 -6.49 -17.52 -5.38
CA LEU A 35 -7.83 -17.29 -4.83
C LEU A 35 -8.55 -18.60 -4.53
N HIS A 36 -8.49 -19.55 -5.47
CA HIS A 36 -9.08 -20.88 -5.27
C HIS A 36 -8.47 -21.58 -4.06
N TRP A 37 -7.14 -21.50 -3.89
CA TRP A 37 -6.47 -22.08 -2.73
C TRP A 37 -6.87 -21.40 -1.40
N ALA A 38 -7.10 -20.08 -1.39
CA ALA A 38 -7.63 -19.39 -0.20
C ALA A 38 -9.04 -19.88 0.16
N GLU A 39 -9.90 -20.09 -0.85
CA GLU A 39 -11.25 -20.62 -0.70
C GLU A 39 -11.24 -22.07 -0.18
N GLU A 40 -10.40 -22.94 -0.74
CA GLU A 40 -10.24 -24.33 -0.27
C GLU A 40 -9.86 -24.42 1.20
N LEU A 41 -9.01 -23.50 1.67
CA LEU A 41 -8.60 -23.42 3.07
C LEU A 41 -9.62 -22.73 3.98
N GLY A 42 -10.63 -22.06 3.41
CA GLY A 42 -11.59 -21.25 4.16
C GLY A 42 -10.95 -20.05 4.87
N VAL A 43 -9.92 -19.45 4.28
CA VAL A 43 -9.16 -18.33 4.87
C VAL A 43 -9.38 -17.03 4.11
N ASP A 44 -9.30 -15.90 4.83
CA ASP A 44 -9.33 -14.58 4.22
C ASP A 44 -8.05 -14.28 3.42
N TYR A 45 -8.13 -13.30 2.53
CA TYR A 45 -6.96 -12.83 1.79
C TYR A 45 -6.95 -11.31 1.60
N GLN A 46 -5.74 -10.78 1.35
CA GLN A 46 -5.49 -9.41 0.92
C GLN A 46 -4.58 -9.42 -0.30
N ILE A 47 -4.81 -8.49 -1.22
CA ILE A 47 -4.06 -8.37 -2.47
C ILE A 47 -3.49 -6.96 -2.56
N SER A 48 -2.19 -6.87 -2.85
CA SER A 48 -1.51 -5.63 -3.20
C SER A 48 -0.94 -5.72 -4.61
N GLN A 49 -1.10 -4.64 -5.38
CA GLN A 49 -0.43 -4.44 -6.68
C GLN A 49 0.76 -3.49 -6.58
N ASP A 50 0.99 -2.93 -5.38
CA ASP A 50 1.95 -1.87 -5.15
C ASP A 50 3.31 -2.47 -4.76
N LEU A 51 4.33 -2.13 -5.54
CA LEU A 51 5.73 -2.39 -5.24
C LEU A 51 6.46 -1.05 -5.09
N THR A 52 7.24 -0.91 -4.03
CA THR A 52 8.08 0.27 -3.77
C THR A 52 9.55 -0.06 -3.99
N GLU A 53 10.38 0.98 -4.10
CA GLU A 53 11.82 0.83 -3.89
C GLU A 53 12.10 0.25 -2.50
N ARG A 54 13.29 -0.34 -2.35
CA ARG A 54 13.74 -0.86 -1.08
C ARG A 54 14.31 0.26 -0.22
N TYR A 55 14.26 0.07 1.10
CA TYR A 55 14.81 1.05 2.04
C TYR A 55 16.34 1.08 2.07
N ASP A 56 16.99 0.16 1.37
CA ASP A 56 18.43 0.17 1.10
C ASP A 56 18.81 1.03 -0.14
N GLY A 57 17.83 1.69 -0.77
CA GLY A 57 18.02 2.54 -1.94
C GLY A 57 18.11 1.78 -3.27
N THR A 58 17.92 0.46 -3.27
CA THR A 58 17.85 -0.31 -4.52
C THR A 58 16.44 -0.32 -5.10
N SER A 59 16.35 -0.24 -6.44
CA SER A 59 15.09 -0.17 -7.19
C SER A 59 14.77 -1.45 -7.98
N ASP A 60 15.51 -2.53 -7.74
CA ASP A 60 15.32 -3.82 -8.44
C ASP A 60 13.93 -4.42 -8.23
N SER A 61 13.26 -4.10 -7.12
CA SER A 61 11.86 -4.47 -6.87
C SER A 61 10.93 -3.89 -7.94
N LEU A 62 11.20 -2.67 -8.43
CA LEU A 62 10.34 -1.98 -9.39
C LEU A 62 10.32 -2.67 -10.76
N LYS A 63 11.37 -3.44 -11.10
CA LYS A 63 11.44 -4.24 -12.34
C LYS A 63 10.32 -5.29 -12.42
N TRP A 64 9.76 -5.66 -11.27
CA TRP A 64 8.69 -6.64 -11.16
C TRP A 64 7.30 -6.03 -11.24
N ARG A 65 7.17 -4.69 -11.30
CA ARG A 65 5.87 -4.04 -11.45
C ARG A 65 5.11 -4.52 -12.66
N LEU A 66 3.80 -4.53 -12.49
CA LEU A 66 2.84 -4.74 -13.56
C LEU A 66 2.89 -3.56 -14.51
N SER A 67 2.94 -3.86 -15.80
CA SER A 67 2.67 -2.90 -16.86
C SER A 67 1.18 -2.55 -16.91
N LEU A 68 0.81 -1.50 -17.64
CA LEU A 68 -0.59 -1.12 -17.80
C LEU A 68 -1.42 -2.22 -18.48
N GLY A 69 -0.87 -2.95 -19.45
CA GLY A 69 -1.57 -4.06 -20.07
C GLY A 69 -1.81 -5.23 -19.12
N GLU A 70 -0.87 -5.50 -18.20
CA GLU A 70 -1.03 -6.54 -17.18
C GLU A 70 -2.04 -6.13 -16.09
N LEU A 71 -2.07 -4.84 -15.72
CA LEU A 71 -3.11 -4.28 -14.85
C LEU A 71 -4.48 -4.33 -15.52
N GLU A 72 -4.57 -3.98 -16.80
CA GLU A 72 -5.83 -4.04 -17.55
C GLU A 72 -6.36 -5.47 -17.62
N PHE A 73 -5.49 -6.45 -17.90
CA PHE A 73 -5.84 -7.86 -17.83
C PHE A 73 -6.45 -8.22 -16.47
N LEU A 74 -5.77 -7.89 -15.36
CA LEU A 74 -6.27 -8.17 -14.01
C LEU A 74 -7.62 -7.49 -13.72
N TYR A 75 -7.79 -6.23 -14.13
CA TYR A 75 -9.00 -5.47 -13.88
C TYR A 75 -10.21 -6.01 -14.66
N ARG A 76 -9.98 -6.52 -15.87
CA ARG A 76 -11.03 -7.14 -16.69
C ARG A 76 -11.37 -8.55 -16.22
N GLU A 77 -10.37 -9.32 -15.82
CA GLU A 77 -10.55 -10.71 -15.36
C GLU A 77 -11.15 -10.77 -13.95
N PHE A 78 -10.73 -9.87 -13.06
CA PHE A 78 -11.15 -9.83 -11.66
C PHE A 78 -11.74 -8.46 -11.26
N PRO A 79 -12.80 -7.97 -11.94
CA PRO A 79 -13.33 -6.63 -11.71
C PRO A 79 -13.88 -6.46 -10.29
N HIS A 80 -14.47 -7.51 -9.71
CA HIS A 80 -14.99 -7.51 -8.35
C HIS A 80 -13.91 -7.30 -7.27
N ILE A 81 -12.64 -7.60 -7.59
CA ILE A 81 -11.51 -7.40 -6.69
C ILE A 81 -10.98 -5.96 -6.82
N PHE A 82 -10.74 -5.52 -8.07
CA PHE A 82 -9.94 -4.32 -8.34
C PHE A 82 -10.74 -3.08 -8.71
N LEU A 83 -11.94 -3.24 -9.27
CA LEU A 83 -12.81 -2.17 -9.74
C LEU A 83 -13.98 -1.98 -8.77
N ARG A 84 -13.66 -1.53 -7.56
CA ARG A 84 -14.66 -1.17 -6.54
C ARG A 84 -15.35 0.15 -6.90
N PRO A 85 -16.58 0.38 -6.40
CA PRO A 85 -17.27 1.66 -6.56
C PRO A 85 -16.41 2.83 -6.11
N VAL A 86 -16.42 3.90 -6.91
CA VAL A 86 -15.68 5.12 -6.63
C VAL A 86 -16.36 5.84 -5.46
N VAL A 87 -15.59 6.17 -4.44
CA VAL A 87 -16.04 6.98 -3.30
C VAL A 87 -15.26 8.27 -3.32
N GLU A 88 -15.96 9.39 -3.23
CA GLU A 88 -15.33 10.71 -3.13
C GLU A 88 -14.40 10.75 -1.92
N LYS A 89 -13.14 11.15 -2.13
CA LYS A 89 -12.19 11.26 -1.04
C LYS A 89 -12.40 12.55 -0.26
N GLU A 90 -12.58 12.40 1.04
CA GLU A 90 -12.58 13.53 2.00
C GLU A 90 -11.17 14.02 2.36
N SER A 91 -10.15 13.18 2.17
CA SER A 91 -8.75 13.56 2.42
C SER A 91 -7.77 12.69 1.62
N MET A 92 -6.56 13.21 1.38
CA MET A 92 -5.41 12.41 0.93
C MET A 92 -4.70 11.69 2.08
N ASN A 93 -5.01 12.03 3.32
CA ASN A 93 -4.38 11.44 4.48
C ASN A 93 -4.81 10.00 4.66
N CYS A 94 -3.85 9.07 4.64
CA CYS A 94 -4.07 7.70 5.10
C CYS A 94 -3.90 7.60 6.62
N GLY A 95 -3.97 6.39 7.17
CA GLY A 95 -3.76 6.15 8.61
C GLY A 95 -2.33 6.48 9.13
N CYS A 96 -1.38 6.79 8.24
CA CYS A 96 -0.01 7.21 8.58
C CYS A 96 -0.02 8.38 9.57
N ALA A 97 0.72 8.26 10.68
CA ALA A 97 0.75 9.21 11.79
C ALA A 97 -0.60 9.45 12.52
N ARG A 98 -1.73 8.90 12.05
CA ARG A 98 -3.09 9.17 12.56
C ARG A 98 -3.69 7.99 13.32
N LEU A 99 -3.55 6.80 12.75
CA LEU A 99 -4.05 5.54 13.30
C LEU A 99 -2.92 4.61 13.73
N GLN A 100 -1.71 4.83 13.19
CA GLN A 100 -0.57 3.96 13.41
C GLN A 100 0.75 4.73 13.40
N ILE A 101 1.76 4.09 13.97
CA ILE A 101 3.20 4.35 13.82
C ILE A 101 3.89 2.98 13.74
N ALA A 102 5.11 2.92 13.22
CA ALA A 102 5.94 1.72 13.26
C ALA A 102 7.13 1.94 14.18
N VAL A 103 7.57 0.88 14.85
CA VAL A 103 8.79 0.86 15.66
C VAL A 103 9.72 -0.17 15.05
N GLY A 104 10.89 0.26 14.59
CA GLY A 104 11.93 -0.61 14.06
C GLY A 104 12.58 -1.45 15.15
N PHE A 105 13.26 -2.53 14.76
CA PHE A 105 13.99 -3.40 15.70
C PHE A 105 15.10 -2.63 16.45
N ASP A 106 15.62 -1.57 15.84
CA ASP A 106 16.62 -0.66 16.40
C ASP A 106 15.99 0.50 17.19
N GLY A 107 14.69 0.42 17.47
CA GLY A 107 13.87 1.37 18.24
C GLY A 107 13.63 2.73 17.58
N ARG A 108 14.02 2.92 16.31
CA ARG A 108 13.53 4.06 15.51
C ARG A 108 12.02 4.00 15.37
N VAL A 109 11.35 5.14 15.49
CA VAL A 109 9.92 5.28 15.27
C VAL A 109 9.68 5.93 13.91
N TYR A 110 8.66 5.45 13.20
CA TYR A 110 8.24 5.90 11.88
C TYR A 110 6.73 6.21 11.85
N PRO A 111 6.26 7.12 10.99
CA PRO A 111 4.84 7.44 10.81
C PRO A 111 3.96 6.25 10.43
N CYS A 112 4.52 5.29 9.68
CA CYS A 112 3.96 3.98 9.42
C CYS A 112 5.07 3.08 8.84
N MET A 113 4.78 1.79 8.64
CA MET A 113 5.76 0.87 8.04
C MET A 113 6.18 1.30 6.63
N GLY A 114 5.26 1.92 5.87
CA GLY A 114 5.48 2.35 4.49
C GLY A 114 6.14 3.72 4.32
N ALA A 115 6.45 4.43 5.40
CA ALA A 115 7.03 5.78 5.36
C ALA A 115 8.30 5.82 6.22
N PRO A 116 9.48 5.54 5.65
CA PRO A 116 10.75 5.41 6.39
C PRO A 116 11.35 6.77 6.80
N ILE A 117 10.54 7.62 7.42
CA ILE A 117 10.92 8.94 7.96
C ILE A 117 11.07 8.79 9.47
N GLU A 118 12.29 8.90 10.01
CA GLU A 118 12.52 8.79 11.45
C GLU A 118 11.82 9.96 12.19
N VAL A 119 10.96 9.65 13.16
CA VAL A 119 10.21 10.65 13.95
C VAL A 119 10.55 10.65 15.45
N GLY A 120 11.41 9.72 15.88
CA GLY A 120 11.87 9.60 17.26
C GLY A 120 12.49 8.23 17.54
N ARG A 121 12.91 8.00 18.79
CA ARG A 121 13.49 6.73 19.25
C ARG A 121 12.96 6.32 20.61
N VAL A 122 12.46 5.10 20.73
CA VAL A 122 11.88 4.61 21.99
C VAL A 122 12.92 4.35 23.08
N GLN A 123 14.21 4.25 22.74
CA GLN A 123 15.26 4.10 23.74
C GLN A 123 15.55 5.40 24.49
N THR A 124 15.27 6.56 23.88
CA THR A 124 15.63 7.87 24.43
C THR A 124 14.42 8.75 24.73
N GLN A 125 13.24 8.42 24.19
CA GLN A 125 12.01 9.20 24.32
C GLN A 125 10.83 8.29 24.65
N LYS A 126 9.86 8.78 25.43
CA LYS A 126 8.61 8.05 25.63
C LYS A 126 7.81 8.03 24.33
N LEU A 127 7.26 6.87 23.97
CA LEU A 127 6.44 6.72 22.77
C LEU A 127 5.27 7.72 22.72
N LYS A 128 4.65 8.01 23.88
CA LYS A 128 3.59 9.02 24.01
C LYS A 128 4.06 10.42 23.62
N ASP A 129 5.30 10.78 23.95
CA ASP A 129 5.85 12.10 23.65
C ASP A 129 6.17 12.18 22.16
N ILE A 130 6.77 11.14 21.58
CA ILE A 130 6.95 11.02 20.12
C ILE A 130 5.59 11.18 19.41
N TRP A 131 4.59 10.41 19.80
CA TRP A 131 3.27 10.43 19.19
C TRP A 131 2.62 11.82 19.24
N ASN A 132 2.64 12.50 20.39
CA ASN A 132 1.92 13.77 20.55
C ASN A 132 2.72 15.00 20.11
N GLN A 133 4.05 14.97 20.21
CA GLN A 133 4.90 16.15 20.11
C GLN A 133 5.86 16.12 18.92
N SER A 134 6.01 15.00 18.21
CA SER A 134 6.85 14.96 17.01
C SER A 134 6.36 15.98 15.98
N PRO A 135 7.18 16.97 15.58
CA PRO A 135 6.80 17.99 14.60
C PRO A 135 6.40 17.36 13.26
N THR A 136 7.08 16.28 12.85
CA THR A 136 6.78 15.55 11.62
C THR A 136 5.41 14.87 11.68
N LEU A 137 5.06 14.22 12.81
CA LEU A 137 3.75 13.60 12.95
C LEU A 137 2.64 14.66 12.99
N GLN A 138 2.87 15.79 13.67
CA GLN A 138 1.91 16.90 13.69
C GLN A 138 1.72 17.51 12.30
N TRP A 139 2.80 17.74 11.56
CA TRP A 139 2.77 18.20 10.18
C TRP A 139 1.96 17.24 9.31
N MET A 140 2.26 15.92 9.36
CA MET A 140 1.54 14.92 8.57
C MET A 140 0.03 14.87 8.89
N ARG A 141 -0.35 15.05 10.16
CA ARG A 141 -1.77 15.06 10.58
C ARG A 141 -2.51 16.31 10.08
N GLY A 142 -1.79 17.42 9.91
CA GLY A 142 -2.33 18.71 9.49
C GLY A 142 -2.41 18.90 7.98
N LEU A 143 -1.95 17.93 7.19
CA LEU A 143 -2.02 17.99 5.72
C LEU A 143 -3.48 17.95 5.24
N ASP A 144 -3.75 18.67 4.15
CA ASP A 144 -5.02 18.70 3.45
C ASP A 144 -4.78 18.72 1.92
N PHE A 145 -5.83 18.61 1.10
CA PHE A 145 -5.73 18.54 -0.36
C PHE A 145 -4.85 19.65 -0.96
N LYS A 146 -4.97 20.88 -0.45
CA LYS A 146 -4.21 22.04 -0.92
C LYS A 146 -2.69 21.90 -0.79
N ASP A 147 -2.22 21.06 0.13
CA ASP A 147 -0.78 20.84 0.36
C ASP A 147 -0.18 19.90 -0.70
N TYR A 148 -1.02 19.10 -1.35
CA TYR A 148 -0.63 18.20 -2.43
C TYR A 148 -0.62 18.94 -3.77
N LYS A 149 0.54 19.49 -4.17
CA LYS A 149 0.74 20.26 -5.39
C LYS A 149 0.09 19.66 -6.65
N TYR A 150 0.19 18.34 -6.83
CA TYR A 150 -0.32 17.64 -8.01
C TYR A 150 -1.66 16.93 -7.76
N CYS A 151 -1.82 16.33 -6.58
CA CYS A 151 -2.94 15.45 -6.31
C CYS A 151 -4.13 16.16 -5.68
N GLY A 152 -3.96 17.36 -5.11
CA GLY A 152 -5.03 18.14 -4.49
C GLY A 152 -6.18 18.42 -5.43
N THR A 153 -5.86 18.78 -6.68
CA THR A 153 -6.82 19.12 -7.75
C THR A 153 -6.90 18.04 -8.84
N CYS A 154 -6.40 16.84 -8.58
CA CYS A 154 -6.33 15.77 -9.59
C CYS A 154 -7.74 15.23 -9.93
N PRO A 155 -8.15 15.20 -11.20
CA PRO A 155 -9.48 14.73 -11.61
C PRO A 155 -9.63 13.20 -11.61
N GLN A 156 -8.55 12.45 -11.30
CA GLN A 156 -8.58 11.00 -11.11
C GLN A 156 -8.41 10.61 -9.64
N ARG A 157 -8.42 11.57 -8.71
CA ARG A 157 -8.10 11.36 -7.30
C ARG A 157 -8.96 10.28 -6.63
N ASP A 158 -10.24 10.23 -6.96
CA ASP A 158 -11.18 9.26 -6.36
C ASP A 158 -10.99 7.83 -6.91
N TYR A 159 -10.30 7.68 -8.05
CA TYR A 159 -9.88 6.40 -8.62
C TYR A 159 -8.50 5.94 -8.13
N CYS A 160 -7.72 6.86 -7.57
CA CYS A 160 -6.36 6.62 -7.13
C CYS A 160 -6.34 5.98 -5.74
N GLN A 161 -5.51 4.96 -5.51
CA GLN A 161 -5.36 4.31 -4.20
C GLN A 161 -3.97 4.55 -3.58
N ARG A 162 -3.30 5.64 -3.98
CA ARG A 162 -1.92 5.93 -3.57
C ARG A 162 -1.70 5.91 -2.06
N SER A 163 -0.50 5.45 -1.68
CA SER A 163 0.11 5.67 -0.37
C SER A 163 1.15 6.79 -0.46
N SER A 164 1.03 7.84 0.36
CA SER A 164 2.08 8.89 0.42
C SER A 164 3.43 8.34 0.86
N GLY A 165 3.45 7.29 1.69
CA GLY A 165 4.69 6.59 2.04
C GLY A 165 5.33 5.92 0.83
N ALA A 166 4.54 5.20 0.01
CA ALA A 166 5.03 4.58 -1.22
C ALA A 166 5.57 5.63 -2.21
N VAL A 167 4.84 6.75 -2.39
CA VAL A 167 5.31 7.86 -3.23
C VAL A 167 6.62 8.44 -2.71
N TYR A 168 6.75 8.64 -1.39
CA TYR A 168 7.99 9.11 -0.78
C TYR A 168 9.15 8.15 -1.02
N VAL A 169 8.93 6.85 -0.85
CA VAL A 169 9.97 5.83 -1.07
C VAL A 169 10.45 5.83 -2.52
N ASN A 170 9.54 6.03 -3.49
CA ASN A 170 9.89 5.97 -4.91
C ASN A 170 10.38 7.29 -5.50
N THR A 171 10.06 8.43 -4.88
CA THR A 171 10.32 9.76 -5.48
C THR A 171 11.07 10.73 -4.57
N GLY A 172 11.18 10.42 -3.28
CA GLY A 172 11.70 11.33 -2.26
C GLY A 172 10.73 12.42 -1.82
N ASP A 173 9.53 12.51 -2.41
CA ASP A 173 8.53 13.54 -2.11
C ASP A 173 7.22 12.94 -1.56
N TYR A 174 6.95 13.15 -0.27
CA TYR A 174 5.75 12.63 0.41
C TYR A 174 4.44 13.28 -0.09
N LEU A 175 4.51 14.52 -0.56
CA LEU A 175 3.38 15.28 -1.12
C LEU A 175 3.35 15.26 -2.65
N GLY A 176 4.39 14.69 -3.26
CA GLY A 176 4.57 14.55 -4.70
C GLY A 176 3.61 13.55 -5.32
N LYS A 177 3.88 13.16 -6.57
CA LYS A 177 3.13 12.13 -7.31
C LYS A 177 4.10 11.10 -7.88
N GLU A 178 3.57 9.94 -8.24
CA GLU A 178 4.31 8.90 -8.94
C GLU A 178 3.59 8.55 -10.25
N GLU A 179 4.32 8.55 -11.37
CA GLU A 179 3.71 8.35 -12.70
C GLU A 179 3.02 7.00 -12.85
N TRP A 180 3.57 5.93 -12.26
CA TRP A 180 2.97 4.60 -12.31
C TRP A 180 1.60 4.56 -11.60
N LEU A 181 1.48 5.20 -10.43
CA LEU A 181 0.21 5.31 -9.70
C LEU A 181 -0.79 6.22 -10.42
N CYS A 182 -0.32 7.30 -11.07
CA CYS A 182 -1.16 8.15 -11.90
C CYS A 182 -1.76 7.35 -13.07
N ALA A 183 -0.92 6.62 -13.80
CA ALA A 183 -1.36 5.81 -14.93
C ALA A 183 -2.31 4.66 -14.51
N GLN A 184 -2.10 4.08 -13.32
CA GLN A 184 -3.03 3.10 -12.75
C GLN A 184 -4.41 3.71 -12.45
N ALA A 185 -4.45 4.93 -11.90
CA ALA A 185 -5.70 5.64 -11.62
C ALA A 185 -6.44 6.03 -12.91
N ASP A 186 -5.70 6.45 -13.94
CA ASP A 186 -6.24 6.72 -15.28
C ASP A 186 -6.91 5.48 -15.89
N LEU A 187 -6.24 4.34 -15.84
CA LEU A 187 -6.78 3.08 -16.33
C LEU A 187 -8.05 2.68 -15.58
N LYS A 188 -8.07 2.79 -14.24
CA LYS A 188 -9.28 2.51 -13.44
C LYS A 188 -10.43 3.43 -13.83
N LYS A 189 -10.16 4.72 -14.04
CA LYS A 189 -11.16 5.69 -14.49
C LYS A 189 -11.74 5.34 -15.85
N GLN A 190 -10.89 4.93 -16.79
CA GLN A 190 -11.32 4.51 -18.13
C GLN A 190 -12.24 3.28 -18.07
N LEU A 191 -11.92 2.28 -17.24
CA LEU A 191 -12.68 1.04 -17.15
C LEU A 191 -13.98 1.15 -16.33
N LEU A 192 -14.04 2.06 -15.35
CA LEU A 192 -15.24 2.31 -14.54
C LEU A 192 -16.16 3.37 -15.13
N GLY A 193 -15.63 4.26 -15.97
CA GLY A 193 -16.38 5.33 -16.64
C GLY A 193 -16.89 4.97 -18.04
N SER A 194 -16.54 3.78 -18.55
CA SER A 194 -17.07 3.18 -19.80
C SER A 194 -18.25 2.26 -19.49
#